data_AF-A0A853ENR1-F1
#
_entry.id   AF-A0A853ENR1-F1
#
_cell.length_a   1.000
_cell.length_b   1.000
_cell.length_c   1.000
_cell.angle_alpha   90.00
_cell.angle_beta   90.00
_cell.angle_gamma   90.00
#
_symmetry.space_group_name_H-M   'P 1'
#
loop_
_entity.id
_entity.type
_entity.pdbx_description
1 polymer ?
#
loop_
_entity_poly.entity_id
_entity_poly.type
_entity_poly.pdbx_seq_one_letter_code
_entity_poly.pdbx_strand_id
1 'polypeptide(L)'
;MWQEAGAAYEESLEICRELVGVLGTPEARRDLSVSLNKVGGVAQARGLWQEAGAAYEESLEICRELVGVLGTPEARRDLSVSL
;
A
#
# COMPACT_ATOMS: atom_id res chain seq x y z
N MET A 1 12.73 1.38 18.42
CA MET A 1 12.24 2.52 17.60
C MET A 1 11.94 2.17 16.14
N TRP A 2 12.89 1.83 15.24
CA TRP A 2 12.55 1.42 13.84
C TRP A 2 12.02 -0.02 13.70
N GLN A 3 12.28 -0.88 14.68
CA GLN A 3 11.76 -2.25 14.69
C GLN A 3 10.27 -2.30 15.05
N GLU A 4 9.84 -1.57 16.09
CA GLU A 4 8.44 -1.54 16.53
C GLU A 4 7.51 -0.92 15.49
N ALA A 5 7.94 0.17 14.82
CA ALA A 5 7.17 0.78 13.75
C ALA A 5 7.02 -0.14 12.51
N GLY A 6 8.04 -0.95 12.21
CA GLY A 6 7.96 -1.91 11.11
C GLY A 6 6.99 -3.05 11.39
N ALA A 7 7.03 -3.62 12.59
CA ALA A 7 6.11 -4.68 12.99
C ALA A 7 4.63 -4.21 12.90
N ALA A 8 4.34 -3.00 13.37
CA ALA A 8 2.99 -2.44 13.29
C ALA A 8 2.52 -2.21 11.83
N TYR A 9 3.42 -1.85 10.92
CA TYR A 9 3.08 -1.68 9.50
C TYR A 9 2.95 -3.02 8.76
N GLU A 10 3.75 -4.03 9.12
CA GLU A 10 3.60 -5.39 8.60
C GLU A 10 2.26 -6.00 9.05
N GLU A 11 1.86 -5.82 10.31
CA GLU A 11 0.54 -6.24 10.81
C GLU A 11 -0.60 -5.50 10.09
N SER A 12 -0.47 -4.17 9.92
CA SER A 12 -1.43 -3.38 9.14
C SER A 12 -1.56 -3.88 7.70
N LEU A 13 -0.45 -4.28 7.07
CA LEU A 13 -0.46 -4.81 5.71
C LEU A 13 -1.22 -6.15 5.65
N GLU A 14 -1.00 -7.04 6.61
CA GLU A 14 -1.71 -8.32 6.69
C GLU A 14 -3.22 -8.13 6.84
N ILE A 15 -3.64 -7.27 7.79
CA ILE A 15 -5.06 -6.93 8.00
C ILE A 15 -5.67 -6.35 6.71
N CYS A 16 -4.98 -5.44 6.03
CA CYS A 16 -5.48 -4.87 4.78
C CYS A 16 -5.63 -5.93 3.67
N ARG A 17 -4.70 -6.90 3.57
CA ARG A 17 -4.80 -8.00 2.61
C ARG A 17 -6.01 -8.89 2.91
N GLU A 18 -6.25 -9.21 4.17
CA GLU A 18 -7.44 -9.95 4.59
C GLU A 18 -8.73 -9.18 4.25
N LEU A 19 -8.78 -7.88 4.56
CA LEU A 19 -9.93 -7.04 4.26
C LEU A 19 -10.22 -6.97 2.76
N VAL A 20 -9.19 -6.90 1.91
CA VAL A 20 -9.36 -6.99 0.45
C VAL A 20 -9.95 -8.33 0.04
N GLY A 21 -9.49 -9.44 0.64
CA GLY A 21 -10.03 -10.77 0.38
C GLY A 21 -11.49 -10.95 0.81
N VAL A 22 -11.89 -10.35 1.94
CA VAL A 22 -13.24 -10.47 2.50
C VAL A 22 -14.23 -9.50 1.85
N LEU A 23 -13.83 -8.23 1.70
CA LEU A 23 -14.74 -7.16 1.26
C LEU A 23 -14.63 -6.90 -0.24
N GLY A 24 -13.43 -6.99 -0.81
CA GLY A 24 -13.19 -6.69 -2.22
C GLY A 24 -13.60 -5.28 -2.63
N THR A 25 -13.72 -4.33 -1.70
CA THR A 25 -14.17 -2.96 -1.99
C THR A 25 -13.02 -2.07 -2.48
N PRO A 26 -13.31 -0.99 -3.21
CA PRO A 26 -12.31 0.02 -3.56
C PRO A 26 -11.63 0.64 -2.34
N GLU A 27 -12.37 0.83 -1.25
CA GLU A 27 -11.83 1.37 0.01
C GLU A 27 -10.82 0.41 0.65
N ALA A 28 -11.11 -0.89 0.71
CA ALA A 28 -10.17 -1.87 1.24
C ALA A 28 -8.88 -1.94 0.40
N ARG A 29 -8.99 -1.84 -0.93
CA ARG A 29 -7.83 -1.76 -1.83
C ARG A 29 -7.03 -0.49 -1.60
N ARG A 30 -7.68 0.65 -1.36
CA ARG A 30 -7.01 1.91 -1.04
C ARG A 30 -6.22 1.81 0.27
N ASP A 31 -6.81 1.20 1.30
CA ASP A 31 -6.14 1.02 2.59
C ASP A 31 -4.93 0.08 2.45
N LEU A 32 -5.03 -0.93 1.59
CA LEU A 32 -3.92 -1.81 1.23
C LEU A 32 -2.76 -1.04 0.57
N SER A 33 -3.03 -0.17 -0.42
CA SER A 33 -1.97 0.61 -1.08
C SER A 33 -1.25 1.55 -0.10
N VAL A 34 -1.98 2.15 0.83
CA VAL A 34 -1.39 2.98 1.90
C VAL A 34 -0.50 2.16 2.83
N SER A 35 -0.92 0.95 3.22
CA SER A 35 -0.12 0.06 4.07
C SER A 35 1.17 -0.40 3.37
N LEU A 36 1.09 -0.73 2.07
CA LEU A 36 2.24 -1.07 1.24
C LEU A 36 3.26 0.07 1.17
N ASN A 37 2.82 1.31 0.98
CA ASN A 37 3.72 2.47 1.00
C ASN A 37 4.46 2.64 2.34
N LYS A 38 3.81 2.36 3.46
CA LYS A 38 4.44 2.42 4.79
C LYS A 38 5.48 1.33 4.98
N VAL A 39 5.17 0.09 4.57
CA VAL A 39 6.12 -1.03 4.61
C VAL A 39 7.31 -0.77 3.69
N GLY A 40 7.07 -0.24 2.48
CA GLY A 40 8.13 0.16 1.55
C GLY A 40 9.06 1.21 2.16
N GLY A 41 8.52 2.21 2.86
CA GLY A 41 9.31 3.22 3.54
C GLY A 41 10.18 2.66 4.68
N VAL A 42 9.67 1.67 5.44
CA VAL A 42 10.44 0.98 6.47
C VAL A 42 11.53 0.11 5.87
N ALA A 43 11.22 -0.66 4.83
CA ALA A 43 12.20 -1.47 4.11
C ALA A 43 13.33 -0.59 3.54
N GLN A 44 12.98 0.56 2.98
CA GLN A 44 13.93 1.56 2.51
C GLN A 44 14.86 2.05 3.64
N ALA A 45 14.29 2.41 4.80
CA ALA A 45 15.05 2.86 5.96
C ALA A 45 16.00 1.76 6.52
N ARG A 46 15.68 0.49 6.28
CA ARG A 46 16.52 -0.68 6.63
C ARG A 46 17.53 -1.05 5.54
N GLY A 47 17.52 -0.37 4.40
CA GLY A 47 18.38 -0.69 3.25
C GLY A 47 17.93 -1.92 2.45
N LEU A 48 16.70 -2.39 2.67
CA LEU A 48 16.08 -3.53 1.99
C LEU A 48 15.39 -3.04 0.71
N TRP A 49 16.19 -2.58 -0.25
CA TRP A 49 15.70 -1.91 -1.46
C TRP A 49 14.81 -2.77 -2.34
N GLN A 50 15.05 -4.08 -2.37
CA GLN A 50 14.23 -5.02 -3.15
C GLN A 50 12.83 -5.18 -2.54
N GLU A 51 12.75 -5.31 -1.21
CA GLU A 51 11.47 -5.38 -0.50
C GLU A 51 10.70 -4.07 -0.62
N ALA A 52 11.40 -2.93 -0.51
CA ALA A 52 10.81 -1.62 -0.73
C ALA A 52 10.23 -1.47 -2.13
N GLY A 53 11.00 -1.86 -3.15
CA GLY A 53 10.57 -1.81 -4.55
C GLY A 53 9.32 -2.65 -4.80
N ALA A 54 9.29 -3.89 -4.28
CA ALA A 54 8.13 -4.77 -4.42
C ALA A 54 6.87 -4.18 -3.76
N ALA A 55 7.00 -3.60 -2.56
CA ALA A 55 5.87 -2.98 -1.86
C ALA A 55 5.33 -1.76 -2.63
N TYR A 56 6.22 -0.90 -3.16
CA TYR A 56 5.80 0.25 -3.95
C TYR A 56 5.17 -0.14 -5.29
N GLU A 57 5.67 -1.18 -5.94
CA GLU A 57 5.11 -1.69 -7.20
C GLU A 57 3.68 -2.24 -7.00
N GLU A 58 3.46 -3.03 -5.93
CA GLU A 58 2.12 -3.52 -5.56
C GLU A 58 1.17 -2.34 -5.26
N SER A 59 1.63 -1.32 -4.51
CA SER A 59 0.83 -0.11 -4.24
C SER A 59 0.43 0.63 -5.52
N LEU A 60 1.38 0.76 -6.46
CA LEU A 60 1.17 1.45 -7.73
C LEU A 60 0.15 0.71 -8.61
N GLU A 61 0.23 -0.62 -8.68
CA GLU A 61 -0.74 -1.44 -9.41
C GLU A 61 -2.16 -1.22 -8.87
N ILE A 62 -2.33 -1.29 -7.55
CA ILE A 62 -3.64 -1.06 -6.91
C ILE A 62 -4.16 0.35 -7.21
N CYS A 63 -3.33 1.38 -7.11
CA CYS A 63 -3.76 2.74 -7.41
C CYS A 63 -4.16 2.93 -8.89
N ARG A 64 -3.50 2.24 -9.83
CA ARG A 64 -3.90 2.24 -11.25
C ARG A 64 -5.26 1.58 -11.45
N GLU A 65 -5.50 0.44 -10.80
CA GLU A 65 -6.81 -0.22 -10.83
C GLU A 65 -7.91 0.69 -10.28
N LEU A 66 -7.67 1.33 -9.13
CA LEU A 66 -8.63 2.23 -8.49
C LEU A 66 -8.98 3.44 -9.36
N VAL A 67 -8.02 4.02 -10.08
CA VAL A 67 -8.28 5.08 -11.06
C VAL A 67 -9.18 4.56 -12.20
N GLY A 68 -8.94 3.34 -12.68
CA GLY A 68 -9.76 2.71 -13.71
C GLY A 68 -11.20 2.43 -13.27
N VAL A 69 -11.39 2.00 -12.02
CA VAL A 69 -12.71 1.64 -11.47
C VAL A 69 -13.52 2.88 -11.03
N LEU A 70 -12.89 3.80 -10.29
CA LEU A 70 -13.59 4.91 -9.64
C LEU A 70 -13.58 6.19 -10.49
N GLY A 71 -12.50 6.47 -11.21
CA GLY A 71 -12.33 7.71 -11.98
C GLY A 71 -12.36 9.01 -11.15
N THR A 72 -12.31 8.92 -9.82
CA THR A 72 -12.45 10.06 -8.90
C THR A 72 -11.16 10.87 -8.78
N PRO A 73 -11.23 12.16 -8.39
CA PRO A 73 -10.06 12.96 -8.07
C PRO A 73 -9.19 12.33 -6.96
N GLU A 74 -9.81 11.71 -5.96
CA GLU A 74 -9.14 11.05 -4.84
C GLU A 74 -8.29 9.87 -5.34
N ALA A 75 -8.84 9.02 -6.21
CA ALA A 75 -8.09 7.92 -6.80
C ALA A 75 -6.89 8.41 -7.63
N ARG A 76 -7.06 9.51 -8.37
CA ARG A 76 -5.94 10.14 -9.12
C ARG A 76 -4.86 10.70 -8.19
N ARG A 77 -5.26 11.31 -7.07
CA ARG A 77 -4.33 11.80 -6.05
C ARG A 77 -3.53 10.65 -5.46
N ASP A 78 -4.19 9.54 -5.14
CA ASP A 78 -3.51 8.39 -4.52
C ASP A 78 -2.56 7.69 -5.51
N LEU A 79 -2.92 7.63 -6.80
CA LEU A 79 -2.00 7.23 -7.86
C LEU A 79 -0.78 8.14 -7.93
N SER A 80 -0.97 9.46 -7.85
CA SER A 80 0.15 10.41 -7.88
C SER A 80 1.13 10.24 -6.71
N VAL A 81 0.68 9.74 -5.56
CA VAL A 81 1.54 9.50 -4.39
C VAL A 81 2.32 8.19 -4.53
N SER A 82 1.81 7.25 -5.33
CA SER A 82 2.42 5.93 -5.54
C SER A 82 3.35 5.88 -6.78
N LEU A 83 3.57 7.00 -7.46
CA LEU A 83 4.48 7.18 -8.60
C LEU A 83 5.83 7.76 -8.15
#